data_AF-A0A5N7UCW4-F1
#
_entry.id   AF-A0A5N7UCW4-F1
#
_cell.length_a   1.000
_cell.length_b   1.000
_cell.length_c   1.000
_cell.angle_alpha   90.00
_cell.angle_beta   90.00
_cell.angle_gamma   90.00
#
_symmetry.space_group_name_H-M   'P 1'
#
loop_
_entity.id
_entity.type
_entity.pdbx_description
1 polymer ?
#
loop_
_entity_poly.entity_id
_entity_poly.type
_entity_poly.pdbx_seq_one_letter_code
_entity_poly.pdbx_strand_id
1 'polypeptide(L)'
;MNYKFIDAIEKLTVNYLIINYLKDGLAQPEIAEKLREKGIKPNSLSSIEKRIKQMRDYYNAKTLVHLAFILSNNYNKGKINPD
;
A
#
# COMPACT_ATOMS: atom_id res chain seq x y z
N MET A 1 -12.54 23.39 0.74
CA MET A 1 -12.00 22.06 0.37
C MET A 1 -11.30 21.47 1.59
N ASN A 2 -11.60 20.24 2.00
CA ASN A 2 -11.03 19.66 3.23
C ASN A 2 -9.68 19.00 2.93
N TYR A 3 -8.59 19.73 3.15
CA TYR A 3 -7.22 19.27 2.87
C TYR A 3 -6.88 17.92 3.51
N LYS A 4 -7.42 17.62 4.70
CA LYS A 4 -7.22 16.32 5.36
C LYS A 4 -7.77 15.13 4.57
N PHE A 5 -8.86 15.34 3.83
CA PHE A 5 -9.48 14.29 3.02
C PHE A 5 -8.66 13.99 1.76
N ILE A 6 -8.13 15.03 1.10
CA ILE A 6 -7.26 14.88 -0.06
C ILE A 6 -5.97 14.15 0.33
N ASP A 7 -5.32 14.56 1.42
CA ASP A 7 -4.14 13.89 1.95
C ASP A 7 -4.39 12.41 2.26
N ALA A 8 -5.59 12.08 2.75
CA ALA A 8 -5.97 10.69 3.03
C ALA A 8 -6.12 9.87 1.74
N ILE A 9 -6.75 10.44 0.71
CA ILE A 9 -6.87 9.81 -0.62
C ILE A 9 -5.50 9.57 -1.22
N GLU A 10 -4.61 10.57 -1.23
CA GLU A 10 -3.26 10.44 -1.76
C GLU A 10 -2.49 9.32 -1.05
N LYS A 11 -2.59 9.27 0.28
CA LYS A 11 -1.99 8.21 1.08
C LYS A 11 -2.54 6.82 0.74
N LEU A 12 -3.85 6.69 0.51
CA LEU A 12 -4.46 5.41 0.14
C LEU A 12 -4.02 4.98 -1.26
N THR A 13 -3.98 5.91 -2.22
CA THR A 13 -3.51 5.66 -3.58
C THR A 13 -2.07 5.15 -3.59
N VAL A 14 -1.16 5.79 -2.85
CA VAL A 14 0.23 5.34 -2.76
C VAL A 14 0.34 3.96 -2.11
N ASN A 15 -0.43 3.69 -1.05
CA ASN A 15 -0.45 2.37 -0.41
C ASN A 15 -0.87 1.27 -1.40
N TYR A 16 -1.93 1.54 -2.18
CA TYR A 16 -2.43 0.64 -3.21
C TYR A 16 -1.35 0.33 -4.26
N LEU A 17 -0.62 1.34 -4.75
CA LEU A 17 0.48 1.15 -5.68
C LEU A 17 1.60 0.27 -5.10
N ILE A 18 2.04 0.55 -3.87
CA ILE A 18 3.06 -0.26 -3.18
C ILE A 18 2.62 -1.72 -3.08
N ILE A 19 1.37 -1.97 -2.68
CA ILE A 19 0.82 -3.32 -2.56
C ILE A 19 0.80 -4.04 -3.91
N ASN A 20 0.41 -3.36 -4.99
CA ASN A 20 0.40 -3.96 -6.32
C ASN A 20 1.81 -4.30 -6.81
N TYR A 21 2.78 -3.41 -6.64
CA TYR A 21 4.16 -3.74 -7.02
C TYR A 21 4.72 -4.91 -6.20
N LEU A 22 4.39 -5.00 -4.91
CA LEU A 22 4.75 -6.16 -4.10
C LEU A 22 4.10 -7.46 -4.62
N LYS A 23 2.84 -7.40 -5.08
CA LYS A 23 2.16 -8.54 -5.72
C LYS A 23 2.81 -8.94 -7.05
N ASP A 24 3.31 -7.96 -7.79
CA ASP A 24 4.04 -8.15 -9.04
C ASP A 24 5.48 -8.66 -8.82
N GLY A 25 5.89 -8.86 -7.56
CA GLY A 25 7.18 -9.45 -7.19
C GLY A 25 8.32 -8.45 -7.02
N LEU A 26 8.05 -7.14 -7.06
CA LEU A 26 9.10 -6.13 -6.93
C LEU A 26 9.63 -6.05 -5.49
N ALA A 27 10.94 -5.93 -5.36
CA ALA A 27 11.60 -5.60 -4.12
C ALA A 27 11.39 -4.12 -3.74
N GLN A 28 11.50 -3.81 -2.45
CA GLN A 28 11.27 -2.46 -1.92
C GLN A 28 12.16 -1.37 -2.56
N PRO A 29 13.44 -1.62 -2.89
CA PRO A 29 14.25 -0.67 -3.65
C PRO A 29 13.67 -0.38 -5.04
N GLU A 30 13.21 -1.40 -5.76
CA GLU A 30 12.61 -1.25 -7.09
C GLU A 30 11.29 -0.47 -7.05
N ILE A 31 10.52 -0.62 -5.97
CA ILE A 31 9.31 0.18 -5.72
C ILE A 31 9.64 1.64 -5.50
N ALA A 32 10.66 1.94 -4.70
CA ALA A 32 11.12 3.31 -4.47
C ALA A 32 11.54 3.97 -5.79
N GLU A 33 12.27 3.23 -6.63
CA GLU A 33 12.68 3.66 -7.96
C GLU A 33 11.48 3.91 -8.90
N LYS A 34 10.53 2.98 -9.01
CA LYS A 34 9.32 3.18 -9.82
C LYS A 34 8.50 4.39 -9.40
N LEU A 35 8.38 4.65 -8.09
CA LEU A 35 7.67 5.83 -7.59
C LEU A 35 8.45 7.12 -7.86
N ARG A 36 9.78 7.06 -7.80
CA ARG A 36 10.68 8.18 -8.16
C ARG A 36 10.56 8.55 -9.63
N GLU A 37 10.61 7.57 -10.53
CA GLU A 37 10.41 7.75 -11.98
C GLU A 37 9.05 8.38 -12.31
N LYS A 38 8.01 8.03 -11.55
CA LYS A 38 6.66 8.59 -11.70
C LYS A 38 6.45 9.94 -11.00
N GLY A 39 7.47 10.47 -10.31
CA GLY A 39 7.35 11.71 -9.54
C GLY A 39 6.43 11.61 -8.31
N ILE A 40 6.08 10.40 -7.87
CA ILE A 40 5.15 10.15 -6.76
C ILE A 40 5.93 10.10 -5.44
N LYS A 41 5.43 10.77 -4.40
CA LYS A 41 6.00 10.73 -3.04
C LYS A 41 5.13 9.90 -2.10
N PRO A 42 5.69 9.27 -1.05
CA PRO A 42 7.12 9.04 -0.80
C PRO A 42 7.79 8.13 -1.85
N ASN A 43 9.09 8.32 -2.07
CA ASN A 43 9.90 7.53 -3.02
C ASN A 43 11.35 7.27 -2.60
N SER A 44 11.68 7.43 -1.31
CA SER A 44 12.96 6.92 -0.78
C SER A 44 12.74 5.52 -0.23
N LEU A 45 13.76 4.65 -0.29
CA LEU A 45 13.67 3.29 0.28
C LEU A 45 13.15 3.29 1.73
N SER A 46 13.74 4.13 2.59
CA SER A 46 13.35 4.24 4.00
C SER A 46 11.90 4.68 4.21
N SER A 47 11.37 5.53 3.32
CA SER A 47 9.98 5.99 3.40
C SER A 47 8.99 4.93 2.89
N ILE A 48 9.39 4.12 1.92
CA ILE A 48 8.64 2.93 1.47
C ILE A 48 8.60 1.86 2.57
N GLU A 49 9.75 1.53 3.16
CA GLU A 49 9.87 0.57 4.28
C GLU A 49 9.00 0.98 5.47
N LYS A 50 9.09 2.25 5.89
CA LYS A 50 8.27 2.80 6.97
C LYS A 50 6.78 2.68 6.67
N ARG A 51 6.38 2.95 5.42
CA ARG A 51 4.99 2.87 4.99
C ARG A 51 4.48 1.43 4.94
N ILE A 52 5.29 0.49 4.46
CA ILE A 52 4.98 -0.94 4.51
C ILE A 52 4.82 -1.42 5.95
N LYS A 53 5.71 -1.00 6.85
CA LYS A 53 5.60 -1.29 8.28
C LYS A 53 4.29 -0.74 8.87
N GLN A 54 3.94 0.51 8.56
CA GLN A 54 2.66 1.10 9.01
C GLN A 54 1.44 0.33 8.49
N MET A 55 1.44 -0.09 7.22
CA MET A 55 0.36 -0.92 6.68
C MET A 55 0.27 -2.25 7.41
N ARG A 56 1.41 -2.92 7.64
CA ARG A 56 1.44 -4.16 8.42
C ARG A 56 0.92 -3.98 9.83
N ASP A 57 1.37 -2.95 10.53
CA ASP A 57 0.95 -2.65 11.91
C ASP A 57 -0.57 -2.38 11.95
N TYR A 58 -1.10 -1.62 10.98
CA TYR A 58 -2.54 -1.33 10.85
C TYR A 58 -3.40 -2.58 10.62
N TYR A 59 -2.96 -3.49 9.75
CA TYR A 59 -3.66 -4.74 9.48
C TYR A 59 -3.28 -5.88 10.45
N ASN A 60 -2.46 -5.60 11.46
CA ASN A 60 -1.89 -6.60 12.38
C ASN A 60 -1.19 -7.78 11.66
N ALA A 61 -0.55 -7.49 10.52
CA ALA A 61 0.10 -8.45 9.65
C ALA A 61 1.57 -8.69 10.03
N LYS A 62 1.88 -9.94 10.35
CA LYS A 62 3.24 -10.39 10.72
C LYS A 62 4.23 -10.43 9.55
N THR A 63 3.76 -10.66 8.33
CA THR A 63 4.58 -10.75 7.11
C THR A 63 3.89 -10.06 5.93
N LEU A 64 4.63 -9.80 4.85
CA LEU A 64 4.05 -9.28 3.61
C LEU A 64 3.03 -10.25 2.99
N VAL A 65 3.28 -11.55 3.08
CA VAL A 65 2.34 -12.59 2.63
C VAL A 65 1.05 -12.55 3.46
N HIS A 66 1.17 -12.39 4.78
CA HIS A 66 -0.01 -12.25 5.65
C HIS A 66 -0.81 -10.98 5.32
N LEU A 67 -0.12 -9.86 5.06
CA LEU A 67 -0.77 -8.62 4.60
C LEU A 67 -1.52 -8.84 3.28
N ALA A 68 -0.90 -9.51 2.30
CA ALA A 68 -1.53 -9.81 1.02
C ALA A 68 -2.78 -10.69 1.16
N PHE A 69 -2.74 -11.70 2.04
CA PHE A 69 -3.90 -12.55 2.35
C PHE A 69 -5.05 -11.76 2.95
N ILE A 70 -4.79 -10.92 3.96
CA ILE A 70 -5.80 -10.05 4.60
C ILE A 70 -6.45 -9.13 3.57
N LEU A 71 -5.65 -8.47 2.74
CA LEU A 71 -6.15 -7.54 1.71
C LEU A 71 -6.98 -8.25 0.64
N SER A 72 -6.58 -9.45 0.22
CA SER A 72 -7.36 -10.27 -0.72
C SER A 72 -8.68 -10.74 -0.13
N ASN A 73 -8.67 -11.22 1.11
CA ASN A 73 -9.89 -11.71 1.76
C ASN A 73 -10.88 -10.56 2.05
N ASN A 74 -10.39 -9.38 2.43
CA ASN A 74 -11.22 -8.19 2.61
C ASN A 74 -11.82 -7.69 1.28
N TYR A 75 -11.08 -7.79 0.17
CA TYR A 75 -11.62 -7.52 -1.17
C TYR A 75 -12.76 -8.49 -1.52
N ASN A 76 -12.61 -9.77 -1.18
CA ASN A 76 -13.66 -10.76 -1.42
C ASN A 76 -14.88 -10.52 -0.53
N LYS A 77 -14.72 -10.19 0.76
CA LYS A 77 -15.84 -9.81 1.65
C LYS A 77 -16.71 -8.68 1.08
N GLY A 78 -16.11 -7.69 0.41
CA GLY A 78 -16.84 -6.60 -0.26
C GLY A 78 -17.57 -7.01 -1.55
N LYS A 79 -17.33 -8.22 -2.08
CA LYS A 79 -18.04 -8.78 -3.24
C LYS A 79 -19.13 -9.80 -2.88
N ILE A 80 -19.07 -10.40 -1.70
CA ILE A 80 -20.06 -11.38 -1.19
C ILE A 80 -21.15 -10.76 -0.31
N ASN A 81 -21.22 -9.43 -0.19
CA ASN A 81 -22.40 -8.77 0.36
C ASN A 81 -22.77 -7.49 -0.41
N PRO A 82 -23.43 -7.62 -1.58
CA PRO A 82 -24.21 -6.54 -2.16
C PRO A 82 -25.59 -6.51 -1.47
N ASP A 83 -25.62 -6.18 -0.18
CA ASP A 83 -26.84 -5.69 0.47
C ASP A 83 -26.88 -4.15 0.34
#